data_AF-A0A382THP0-F1
#
_entry.id   AF-A0A382THP0-F1
#
_cell.length_a   1.000
_cell.length_b   1.000
_cell.length_c   1.000
_cell.angle_alpha   90.00
_cell.angle_beta   90.00
_cell.angle_gamma   90.00
#
_symmetry.space_group_name_H-M   'P 1'
#
loop_
_entity.id
_entity.type
_entity.pdbx_description
1 polymer ?
#
loop_
_entity_poly.entity_id
_entity_poly.type
_entity_poly.pdbx_seq_one_letter_code
_entity_poly.pdbx_strand_id
1 'polypeptide(L)'
;MTYSIPGDIRTKIQTSTSIGGIDSPFTKTRAVLDMMKGWEIMKAVTEGTEYLRENSEAFLPLEPREDFTAYMARVNRAVFSPFTQRLIRAATGLVLRKPIALTGDPYWTEMFKMDVDGCKSDLDEYARRILMCSLTYGQSHILVDYPAPSGAVSLAEERQQNRRPYWIEVDPNNLYGWRLDRESNYGNLIQVRLGEKAVLPDGDFGEKVFDQVRVIEPGRYRVFRKT
;
A
#
# COMPACT_ATOMS: atom_id res chain seq x y z
N MET A 1 -20.79 7.38 -5.34
CA MET A 1 -21.59 6.13 -5.45
C MET A 1 -21.08 5.19 -4.37
N THR A 2 -21.67 5.25 -3.17
CA THR A 2 -21.26 4.46 -2.01
C THR A 2 -21.91 3.09 -2.09
N TYR A 3 -21.14 2.07 -2.44
CA TYR A 3 -21.56 0.68 -2.23
C TYR A 3 -21.38 0.37 -0.74
N SER A 4 -22.39 0.68 0.06
CA SER A 4 -22.57 -0.02 1.32
C SER A 4 -22.92 -1.46 0.97
N ILE A 5 -22.15 -2.45 1.44
CA ILE A 5 -22.56 -3.85 1.42
C ILE A 5 -23.67 -3.95 2.48
N PRO A 6 -24.97 -4.04 2.11
CA PRO A 6 -26.05 -4.10 3.08
C PRO A 6 -26.32 -5.58 3.37
N GLY A 7 -26.05 -6.04 4.59
CA GLY A 7 -26.46 -7.38 5.00
C GLY A 7 -25.84 -7.84 6.33
N ASP A 8 -26.63 -8.60 7.10
CA ASP A 8 -26.24 -9.24 8.37
C ASP A 8 -25.29 -10.44 8.18
N ILE A 9 -24.83 -10.69 6.96
CA ILE A 9 -23.92 -11.79 6.64
C ILE A 9 -22.50 -11.33 6.95
N ARG A 10 -21.89 -11.90 8.00
CA ARG A 10 -20.48 -11.70 8.35
C ARG A 10 -19.58 -12.25 7.25
N THR A 11 -19.24 -11.42 6.27
CA THR A 11 -18.17 -11.71 5.33
C THR A 11 -16.83 -11.76 6.07
N LYS A 12 -15.94 -12.72 5.74
CA LYS A 12 -14.54 -12.74 6.24
C LYS A 12 -13.74 -11.47 5.92
N ILE A 13 -14.28 -10.61 5.06
CA ILE A 13 -13.85 -9.23 4.85
C ILE A 13 -14.17 -8.41 6.12
N GLN A 14 -13.42 -8.67 7.18
CA GLN A 14 -13.32 -7.74 8.28
C GLN A 14 -12.47 -6.57 7.78
N THR A 15 -13.10 -5.56 7.18
CA THR A 15 -12.58 -4.21 7.36
C THR A 15 -12.65 -3.99 8.86
N SER A 16 -11.54 -4.21 9.57
CA SER A 16 -11.45 -4.05 11.01
C SER A 16 -11.73 -2.58 11.32
N THR A 17 -13.02 -2.29 11.47
CA THR A 17 -13.55 -0.99 11.86
C THR A 17 -13.49 -0.94 13.39
N SER A 18 -12.45 -1.53 13.99
CA SER A 18 -12.21 -1.31 15.41
C SER A 18 -11.90 0.17 15.55
N ILE A 19 -12.87 0.89 16.08
CA ILE A 19 -12.64 2.15 16.74
C ILE A 19 -11.82 1.75 17.98
N GLY A 20 -10.52 1.55 17.79
CA GLY A 20 -9.61 1.46 18.93
C GLY A 20 -9.70 2.74 19.74
N GLY A 21 -9.06 2.76 20.91
CA GLY A 21 -9.02 3.97 21.74
C GLY A 21 -8.67 5.19 20.88
N ILE A 22 -9.35 6.32 21.15
CA ILE A 22 -9.28 7.56 20.37
C ILE A 22 -7.81 8.00 20.12
N ASP A 23 -6.89 7.62 21.01
CA ASP A 23 -5.45 7.86 20.93
C ASP A 23 -4.62 6.59 20.72
N SER A 24 -5.01 5.74 19.75
CA SER A 24 -4.22 4.57 19.36
C SER A 24 -3.58 4.74 17.99
N PRO A 25 -2.25 4.50 17.84
CA PRO A 25 -1.58 4.55 16.54
C PRO A 25 -2.09 3.46 15.59
N PHE A 26 -2.63 2.36 16.13
CA PHE A 26 -3.19 1.23 15.38
C PHE A 26 -4.61 1.48 14.87
N THR A 27 -5.26 2.58 15.23
CA THR A 27 -6.62 2.87 14.76
C THR A 27 -6.56 3.63 13.44
N LYS A 28 -7.12 3.08 12.38
CA LYS A 28 -7.18 3.76 11.08
C LYS A 28 -8.10 5.00 11.16
N THR A 29 -7.71 6.08 10.49
CA THR A 29 -8.55 7.29 10.40
C THR A 29 -9.81 7.03 9.57
N ARG A 30 -10.86 7.83 9.80
CA ARG A 30 -12.13 7.70 9.08
C ARG A 30 -11.96 7.80 7.56
N ALA A 31 -11.12 8.73 7.09
CA ALA A 31 -10.84 8.90 5.66
C ALA A 31 -10.30 7.61 5.03
N VAL A 32 -9.31 6.97 5.68
CA VAL A 32 -8.77 5.69 5.22
C VAL A 32 -9.84 4.60 5.23
N LEU A 33 -10.63 4.49 6.30
CA LEU A 33 -11.70 3.48 6.40
C LEU A 33 -12.75 3.64 5.28
N ASP A 34 -13.09 4.87 4.91
CA ASP A 34 -14.03 5.13 3.82
C ASP A 34 -13.42 4.80 2.44
N MET A 35 -12.12 5.04 2.24
CA MET A 35 -11.40 4.64 1.03
C MET A 35 -11.27 3.11 0.90
N MET A 36 -10.97 2.40 2.01
CA MET A 36 -10.80 0.95 2.05
C MET A 36 -12.01 0.18 1.49
N LYS A 37 -13.24 0.71 1.66
CA LYS A 37 -14.46 0.12 1.10
C LYS A 37 -14.38 0.01 -0.43
N GLY A 38 -13.84 1.04 -1.10
CA GLY A 38 -13.64 1.03 -2.54
C GLY A 38 -12.46 0.16 -2.97
N TRP A 39 -11.39 0.16 -2.17
CA TRP A 39 -10.20 -0.66 -2.42
C TRP A 39 -10.50 -2.15 -2.39
N GLU A 40 -11.42 -2.59 -1.53
CA GLU A 40 -11.81 -3.99 -1.46
C GLU A 40 -12.42 -4.50 -2.78
N ILE A 41 -13.28 -3.69 -3.41
CA ILE A 41 -13.84 -3.99 -4.73
C ILE A 41 -12.71 -4.05 -5.76
N MET A 42 -11.81 -3.05 -5.73
CA MET A 42 -10.67 -2.99 -6.64
C MET A 42 -9.72 -4.17 -6.46
N LYS A 43 -9.54 -4.65 -5.24
CA LYS A 43 -8.76 -5.84 -4.93
C LYS A 43 -9.41 -7.08 -5.51
N ALA A 44 -10.72 -7.26 -5.35
CA ALA A 44 -11.42 -8.40 -5.94
C ALA A 44 -11.29 -8.46 -7.47
N VAL A 45 -11.46 -7.32 -8.15
CA VAL A 45 -11.38 -7.26 -9.63
C VAL A 45 -9.94 -7.31 -10.16
N THR A 46 -8.94 -7.04 -9.30
CA THR A 46 -7.52 -7.13 -9.67
C THR A 46 -6.87 -8.44 -9.25
N GLU A 47 -7.22 -9.07 -8.14
CA GLU A 47 -6.69 -10.40 -7.77
C GLU A 47 -7.44 -11.53 -8.49
N GLY A 48 -8.68 -11.27 -8.92
CA GLY A 48 -9.42 -12.09 -9.86
C GLY A 48 -10.11 -13.30 -9.22
N THR A 49 -10.15 -14.41 -9.95
CA THR A 49 -11.01 -15.56 -9.63
C THR A 49 -10.67 -16.19 -8.28
N GLU A 50 -9.40 -16.28 -7.92
CA GLU A 50 -9.01 -16.93 -6.65
C GLU A 50 -9.50 -16.14 -5.45
N TYR A 51 -9.28 -14.82 -5.46
CA TYR A 51 -9.79 -13.93 -4.42
C TYR A 51 -11.31 -14.01 -4.26
N LEU A 52 -12.02 -14.06 -5.40
CA LEU A 52 -13.47 -14.20 -5.40
C LEU A 52 -13.91 -15.55 -4.77
N ARG A 53 -13.18 -16.64 -4.96
CA ARG A 53 -13.51 -17.95 -4.38
C ARG A 53 -13.22 -17.99 -2.88
N GLU A 54 -12.05 -17.51 -2.47
CA GLU A 54 -11.66 -17.41 -1.06
C GLU A 54 -12.63 -16.54 -0.24
N ASN A 55 -13.18 -15.49 -0.88
CA ASN A 55 -14.14 -14.56 -0.31
C ASN A 55 -15.56 -14.75 -0.88
N SER A 56 -15.88 -15.97 -1.32
CA SER A 56 -17.11 -16.28 -2.04
C SER A 56 -18.38 -15.87 -1.31
N GLU A 57 -18.47 -16.03 0.00
CA GLU A 57 -19.64 -15.63 0.77
C GLU A 57 -19.97 -14.12 0.67
N ALA A 58 -18.97 -13.29 0.39
CA ALA A 58 -19.15 -11.84 0.23
C ALA A 58 -19.66 -11.45 -1.16
N PHE A 59 -19.15 -12.12 -2.20
CA PHE A 59 -19.41 -11.75 -3.60
C PHE A 59 -20.49 -12.62 -4.25
N LEU A 60 -20.69 -13.81 -3.72
CA LEU A 60 -21.60 -14.86 -4.16
C LEU A 60 -22.27 -15.44 -2.92
N PRO A 61 -23.17 -14.71 -2.23
CA PRO A 61 -23.78 -15.20 -1.00
C PRO A 61 -24.56 -16.52 -1.24
N LEU A 62 -24.67 -17.33 -0.19
CA LEU A 62 -25.50 -18.52 -0.19
C LEU A 62 -26.98 -18.12 -0.21
N GLU A 63 -27.73 -18.63 -1.17
CA GLU A 63 -29.15 -18.32 -1.26
C GLU A 63 -29.96 -19.11 -0.21
N PRO A 64 -31.06 -18.56 0.36
CA PRO A 64 -31.77 -19.16 1.51
C PRO A 64 -32.29 -20.60 1.33
N ARG A 65 -32.39 -21.09 0.10
CA ARG A 65 -32.87 -22.45 -0.24
C ARG A 65 -31.89 -23.21 -1.12
N GLU A 66 -30.65 -22.74 -1.25
CA GLU A 66 -29.61 -23.40 -2.02
C GLU A 66 -28.90 -24.44 -1.14
N ASP A 67 -28.73 -25.66 -1.68
CA ASP A 67 -27.93 -26.68 -1.02
C ASP A 67 -26.44 -26.31 -1.07
N PHE A 68 -25.68 -26.66 -0.03
CA PHE A 68 -24.26 -26.32 0.06
C PHE A 68 -23.43 -26.92 -1.09
N THR A 69 -23.79 -28.10 -1.61
CA THR A 69 -23.08 -28.68 -2.75
C THR A 69 -23.34 -27.91 -4.05
N ALA A 70 -24.57 -27.43 -4.24
CA ALA A 70 -24.93 -26.56 -5.37
C ALA A 70 -24.24 -25.19 -5.28
N TYR A 71 -24.15 -24.65 -4.06
CA TYR A 71 -23.40 -23.43 -3.75
C TYR A 71 -21.92 -23.57 -4.14
N MET A 72 -21.24 -24.61 -3.67
CA MET A 72 -19.83 -24.83 -3.99
C MET A 72 -19.61 -25.06 -5.50
N ALA A 73 -20.52 -25.76 -6.18
CA ALA A 73 -20.47 -25.90 -7.63
C ALA A 73 -20.59 -24.54 -8.34
N ARG A 74 -21.43 -23.62 -7.82
CA ARG A 74 -21.57 -22.24 -8.31
C ARG A 74 -20.32 -21.39 -8.06
N VAL A 75 -19.72 -21.48 -6.88
CA VAL A 75 -18.46 -20.79 -6.57
C VAL A 75 -17.33 -21.29 -7.48
N ASN A 76 -17.21 -22.60 -7.68
CA ASN A 76 -16.14 -23.18 -8.50
C ASN A 76 -16.25 -22.81 -9.98
N ARG A 77 -17.47 -22.72 -10.54
CA ARG A 77 -17.69 -22.29 -11.93
C ARG A 77 -17.65 -20.78 -12.12
N ALA A 78 -17.68 -19.99 -11.05
CA ALA A 78 -17.56 -18.55 -11.15
C ALA A 78 -16.14 -18.18 -11.61
N VAL A 79 -16.05 -17.26 -12.55
CA VAL A 79 -14.79 -16.77 -13.12
C VAL A 79 -14.82 -15.26 -13.15
N PHE A 80 -13.75 -14.64 -12.65
CA PHE A 80 -13.55 -13.22 -12.78
C PHE A 80 -12.79 -12.93 -14.07
N SER A 81 -13.44 -12.26 -15.03
CA SER A 81 -12.76 -11.88 -16.27
C SER A 81 -11.74 -10.75 -15.98
N PRO A 82 -10.46 -10.88 -16.38
CA PRO A 82 -9.43 -9.90 -16.01
C PRO A 82 -9.48 -8.67 -16.92
N PHE A 83 -10.63 -8.02 -17.03
CA PHE A 83 -10.80 -6.80 -17.80
C PHE A 83 -10.16 -5.61 -17.10
N THR A 84 -10.38 -5.47 -15.79
CA THR A 84 -9.82 -4.35 -15.00
C THR A 84 -8.30 -4.36 -14.99
N GLN A 85 -7.67 -5.51 -14.72
CA GLN A 85 -6.21 -5.65 -14.80
C GLN A 85 -5.66 -5.27 -16.18
N ARG A 86 -6.32 -5.72 -17.26
CA ARG A 86 -5.92 -5.41 -18.63
C ARG A 86 -6.03 -3.92 -18.93
N LEU A 87 -7.11 -3.28 -18.48
CA LEU A 87 -7.32 -1.85 -18.64
C LEU A 87 -6.27 -1.04 -17.88
N ILE A 88 -5.97 -1.39 -16.63
CA ILE A 88 -4.94 -0.71 -15.82
C ILE A 88 -3.57 -0.82 -16.49
N ARG A 89 -3.18 -2.01 -16.94
CA ARG A 89 -1.91 -2.22 -17.66
C ARG A 89 -1.84 -1.43 -18.96
N ALA A 90 -2.92 -1.42 -19.75
CA ALA A 90 -3.00 -0.65 -20.97
C ALA A 90 -2.90 0.86 -20.72
N ALA A 91 -3.66 1.38 -19.74
CA ALA A 91 -3.62 2.78 -19.34
C ALA A 91 -2.22 3.20 -18.86
N THR A 92 -1.59 2.36 -18.02
CA THR A 92 -0.21 2.58 -17.54
C THR A 92 0.77 2.67 -18.71
N GLY A 93 0.69 1.74 -19.66
CA GLY A 93 1.54 1.74 -20.85
C GLY A 93 1.31 2.92 -21.79
N LEU A 94 0.10 3.47 -21.83
CA LEU A 94 -0.21 4.69 -22.58
C LEU A 94 0.36 5.94 -21.91
N VAL A 95 0.23 6.07 -20.58
CA VAL A 95 0.74 7.22 -19.83
C VAL A 95 2.26 7.25 -19.83
N LEU A 96 2.91 6.11 -19.56
CA LEU A 96 4.37 5.96 -19.49
C LEU A 96 4.94 5.40 -20.81
N ARG A 97 4.32 5.78 -21.94
CA ARG A 97 4.77 5.34 -23.27
C ARG A 97 6.17 5.84 -23.61
N LYS A 98 6.49 7.05 -23.17
CA LYS A 98 7.82 7.66 -23.31
C LYS A 98 8.57 7.51 -21.99
N PRO A 99 9.86 7.15 -22.02
CA PRO A 99 10.66 7.05 -20.81
C PRO A 99 10.82 8.42 -20.14
N ILE A 100 11.01 8.41 -18.83
CA ILE A 100 11.22 9.61 -18.03
C ILE A 100 12.62 10.15 -18.30
N ALA A 101 12.69 11.34 -18.89
CA ALA A 101 13.94 12.05 -19.13
C ALA A 101 14.23 13.00 -17.96
N LEU A 102 15.37 12.82 -17.32
CA LEU A 102 15.88 13.73 -16.30
C LEU A 102 16.89 14.69 -16.94
N THR A 103 16.92 15.94 -16.47
CA THR A 103 17.91 16.95 -16.87
C THR A 103 18.54 17.55 -15.62
N GLY A 104 19.86 17.74 -15.61
CA GLY A 104 20.58 18.29 -14.45
C GLY A 104 21.86 17.53 -14.12
N ASP A 105 22.15 17.42 -12.82
CA ASP A 105 23.36 16.79 -12.27
C ASP A 105 23.45 15.30 -12.71
N PRO A 106 24.63 14.85 -13.23
CA PRO A 106 24.90 13.45 -13.59
C PRO A 106 24.50 12.44 -12.52
N TYR A 107 24.61 12.80 -11.25
CA TYR A 107 24.18 11.97 -10.13
C TYR A 107 22.71 11.54 -10.27
N TRP A 108 21.81 12.47 -10.62
CA TRP A 108 20.39 12.14 -10.75
C TRP A 108 20.10 11.40 -12.06
N THR A 109 20.74 11.82 -13.15
CA THR A 109 20.45 11.32 -14.50
C THR A 109 21.06 9.95 -14.79
N GLU A 110 22.25 9.66 -14.26
CA GLU A 110 23.02 8.45 -14.58
C GLU A 110 23.09 7.46 -13.42
N MET A 111 23.11 7.93 -12.16
CA MET A 111 23.18 7.04 -11.00
C MET A 111 21.81 6.76 -10.39
N PHE A 112 21.14 7.78 -9.84
CA PHE A 112 19.88 7.60 -9.12
C PHE A 112 18.78 7.03 -10.00
N LYS A 113 18.69 7.48 -11.27
CA LYS A 113 17.73 6.97 -12.23
C LYS A 113 17.78 5.45 -12.41
N MET A 114 18.97 4.84 -12.30
CA MET A 114 19.16 3.41 -12.53
C MET A 114 18.81 2.55 -11.30
N ASP A 115 18.71 3.15 -10.12
CA ASP A 115 18.44 2.45 -8.87
C ASP A 115 17.85 3.41 -7.83
N VAL A 116 16.53 3.58 -7.89
CA VAL A 116 15.81 4.57 -7.06
C VAL A 116 15.44 4.03 -5.67
N ASP A 117 15.34 2.71 -5.52
CA ASP A 117 14.88 2.04 -4.31
C ASP A 117 15.99 1.28 -3.55
N GLY A 118 17.19 1.18 -4.13
CA GLY A 118 18.29 0.39 -3.57
C GLY A 118 18.18 -1.11 -3.88
N CYS A 119 17.17 -1.51 -4.67
CA CYS A 119 16.94 -2.86 -5.15
C CYS A 119 17.17 -3.00 -6.66
N LYS A 120 17.83 -2.01 -7.29
CA LYS A 120 18.12 -1.93 -8.73
C LYS A 120 16.88 -1.74 -9.60
N SER A 121 15.80 -1.19 -9.05
CA SER A 121 14.70 -0.73 -9.88
C SER A 121 15.07 0.59 -10.53
N ASP A 122 15.01 0.67 -11.85
CA ASP A 122 15.14 1.94 -12.54
C ASP A 122 13.89 2.82 -12.33
N LEU A 123 14.03 4.11 -12.61
CA LEU A 123 12.97 5.10 -12.43
C LEU A 123 11.71 4.80 -13.25
N ASP A 124 11.86 4.26 -14.46
CA ASP A 124 10.75 3.98 -15.36
C ASP A 124 9.95 2.76 -14.88
N GLU A 125 10.62 1.73 -14.35
CA GLU A 125 10.01 0.59 -13.69
C GLU A 125 9.31 1.01 -12.41
N TYR A 126 9.97 1.77 -11.54
CA TYR A 126 9.41 2.25 -10.29
C TYR A 126 8.15 3.10 -10.54
N ALA A 127 8.22 4.05 -11.48
CA ALA A 127 7.08 4.89 -11.84
C ALA A 127 5.90 4.06 -12.39
N ARG A 128 6.19 2.99 -13.13
CA ARG A 128 5.16 2.06 -13.63
C ARG A 128 4.43 1.35 -12.49
N ARG A 129 5.15 0.85 -11.48
CA ARG A 129 4.55 0.18 -10.32
C ARG A 129 3.69 1.14 -9.50
N ILE A 130 4.22 2.33 -9.21
CA ILE A 130 3.47 3.39 -8.52
C ILE A 130 2.21 3.80 -9.28
N LEU A 131 2.30 3.98 -10.60
CA LEU A 131 1.14 4.35 -11.42
C LEU A 131 0.09 3.23 -11.46
N MET A 132 0.50 1.96 -11.58
CA MET A 132 -0.42 0.83 -11.49
C MET A 132 -1.16 0.79 -10.15
N CYS A 133 -0.44 1.01 -9.05
CA CYS A 133 -1.01 1.11 -7.71
C CYS A 133 -2.02 2.27 -7.61
N SER A 134 -1.63 3.45 -8.10
CA SER A 134 -2.49 4.64 -8.12
C SER A 134 -3.76 4.44 -8.95
N LEU A 135 -3.66 3.82 -10.14
CA LEU A 135 -4.83 3.49 -10.97
C LEU A 135 -5.72 2.42 -10.34
N THR A 136 -5.16 1.55 -9.49
CA THR A 136 -5.91 0.50 -8.79
C THR A 136 -6.67 1.05 -7.59
N TYR A 137 -6.01 1.87 -6.76
CA TYR A 137 -6.56 2.31 -5.46
C TYR A 137 -6.94 3.79 -5.42
N GLY A 138 -6.74 4.52 -6.51
CA GLY A 138 -6.93 5.97 -6.59
C GLY A 138 -5.82 6.78 -5.91
N GLN A 139 -4.85 6.11 -5.29
CA GLN A 139 -3.69 6.73 -4.65
C GLN A 139 -2.54 5.73 -4.53
N SER A 140 -1.34 6.27 -4.38
CA SER A 140 -0.09 5.53 -4.13
C SER A 140 0.83 6.43 -3.33
N HIS A 141 1.66 5.86 -2.47
CA HIS A 141 2.53 6.66 -1.61
C HIS A 141 3.98 6.23 -1.78
N ILE A 142 4.87 7.21 -1.71
CA ILE A 142 6.32 7.02 -1.73
C ILE A 142 6.86 7.61 -0.43
N LEU A 143 7.53 6.80 0.36
CA LEU A 143 8.32 7.26 1.50
C LEU A 143 9.77 7.42 1.03
N VAL A 144 10.28 8.65 1.06
CA VAL A 144 11.70 8.90 0.81
C VAL A 144 12.43 8.76 2.14
N ASP A 145 13.34 7.80 2.20
CA ASP A 145 14.14 7.53 3.40
C ASP A 145 15.63 7.73 3.09
N TYR A 146 16.43 7.86 4.14
CA TYR A 146 17.87 8.05 4.05
C TYR A 146 18.57 7.15 5.07
N PRO A 147 19.71 6.51 4.72
CA PRO A 147 20.45 5.70 5.67
C PRO A 147 20.76 6.46 6.96
N ALA A 148 20.70 5.77 8.11
CA ALA A 148 20.97 6.37 9.42
C ALA A 148 22.29 7.16 9.43
N PRO A 149 22.41 8.31 10.12
CA PRO A 149 23.59 9.17 10.07
C PRO A 149 24.90 8.39 10.27
N SER A 150 25.87 8.63 9.39
CA SER A 150 27.25 8.21 9.62
C SER A 150 28.03 9.37 10.22
N GLY A 151 29.23 9.10 10.74
CA GLY A 151 30.17 10.15 11.14
C GLY A 151 30.73 10.97 9.97
N ALA A 152 30.12 10.91 8.77
CA ALA A 152 30.50 11.72 7.63
C ALA A 152 30.15 13.19 7.90
N VAL A 153 31.11 14.08 7.63
CA VAL A 153 31.01 15.53 7.89
C VAL A 153 30.77 16.33 6.61
N SER A 154 30.92 15.71 5.42
CA SER A 154 30.72 16.36 4.13
C SER A 154 29.92 15.52 3.12
N LEU A 155 29.28 16.18 2.16
CA LEU A 155 28.57 15.53 1.04
C LEU A 155 29.48 14.60 0.23
N ALA A 156 30.76 14.95 0.10
CA ALA A 156 31.74 14.13 -0.61
C ALA A 156 32.00 12.80 0.12
N GLU A 157 32.12 12.83 1.45
CA GLU A 157 32.27 11.63 2.28
C GLU A 157 31.01 10.76 2.27
N GLU A 158 29.82 11.38 2.32
CA GLU A 158 28.56 10.62 2.19
C GLU A 158 28.47 9.89 0.85
N ARG A 159 28.86 10.55 -0.24
CA ARG A 159 28.93 9.94 -1.58
C ARG A 159 29.96 8.82 -1.66
N GLN A 160 31.12 8.95 -1.02
CA GLN A 160 32.12 7.87 -0.93
C GLN A 160 31.59 6.65 -0.17
N GLN A 161 30.74 6.87 0.82
CA GLN A 161 30.05 5.80 1.55
C GLN A 161 28.84 5.25 0.79
N ASN A 162 28.60 5.70 -0.45
CA ASN A 162 27.43 5.38 -1.28
C ASN A 162 26.11 5.59 -0.52
N ARG A 163 26.07 6.58 0.38
CA ARG A 163 24.86 6.98 1.07
C ARG A 163 24.03 7.82 0.12
N ARG A 164 22.77 7.45 -0.02
CA ARG A 164 21.84 8.11 -0.92
C ARG A 164 20.42 7.96 -0.41
N PRO A 165 19.53 8.92 -0.70
CA PRO A 165 18.12 8.72 -0.46
C PRO A 165 17.63 7.55 -1.31
N TYR A 166 16.62 6.85 -0.82
CA TYR A 166 15.96 5.79 -1.56
C TYR A 166 14.45 5.87 -1.34
N TRP A 167 13.72 5.37 -2.33
CA TRP A 167 12.27 5.42 -2.36
C TRP A 167 11.68 4.10 -1.93
N ILE A 168 10.83 4.15 -0.92
CA ILE A 168 10.08 3.01 -0.42
C ILE A 168 8.64 3.14 -0.92
N GLU A 169 8.18 2.15 -1.67
CA GLU A 169 6.77 2.04 -2.05
C GLU A 169 5.92 1.70 -0.82
N VAL A 170 4.88 2.49 -0.57
CA VAL A 170 3.98 2.26 0.55
C VAL A 170 2.60 1.92 0.00
N ASP A 171 2.21 0.66 0.19
CA ASP A 171 0.88 0.16 -0.18
C ASP A 171 -0.21 1.01 0.49
N PRO A 172 -1.26 1.44 -0.24
CA PRO A 172 -2.37 2.21 0.33
C PRO A 172 -3.02 1.55 1.55
N ASN A 173 -3.09 0.22 1.62
CA ASN A 173 -3.64 -0.52 2.76
C ASN A 173 -2.77 -0.39 4.02
N ASN A 174 -1.47 -0.13 3.84
CA ASN A 174 -0.54 0.14 4.94
C ASN A 174 -0.68 1.57 5.46
N LEU A 175 -1.44 2.46 4.82
CA LEU A 175 -1.75 3.76 5.41
C LEU A 175 -2.78 3.60 6.54
N TYR A 176 -2.45 4.09 7.73
CA TYR A 176 -3.38 4.16 8.87
C TYR A 176 -3.99 5.56 9.02
N GLY A 177 -3.38 6.55 8.38
CA GLY A 177 -3.95 7.88 8.20
C GLY A 177 -2.93 8.97 8.39
N TRP A 178 -3.40 10.21 8.26
CA TRP A 178 -2.57 11.39 8.31
C TRP A 178 -3.26 12.55 9.02
N ARG A 179 -2.48 13.55 9.42
CA ARG A 179 -2.98 14.83 9.94
C ARG A 179 -2.38 15.96 9.10
N LEU A 180 -3.23 16.92 8.78
CA LEU A 180 -2.85 18.18 8.15
C LEU A 180 -3.00 19.30 9.16
N ASP A 181 -2.04 20.21 9.18
CA ASP A 181 -2.18 21.50 9.87
C ASP A 181 -3.18 22.36 9.10
N ARG A 182 -4.35 22.66 9.68
CA ARG A 182 -5.43 23.36 8.97
C ARG A 182 -5.29 24.89 8.99
N GLU A 183 -4.27 25.43 9.65
CA GLU A 183 -4.01 26.88 9.68
C GLU A 183 -3.31 27.38 8.41
N SER A 184 -2.77 26.47 7.60
CA SER A 184 -2.21 26.72 6.26
C SER A 184 -3.27 26.49 5.17
N ASN A 185 -3.28 27.35 4.13
CA ASN A 185 -4.27 27.36 3.02
C ASN A 185 -4.62 25.97 2.44
N TYR A 186 -3.64 25.07 2.30
CA TYR A 186 -3.82 23.70 1.80
C TYR A 186 -3.45 22.61 2.82
N GLY A 187 -3.01 23.06 4.00
CA GLY A 187 -2.55 22.29 5.14
C GLY A 187 -1.26 21.51 4.95
N ASN A 188 -0.28 21.78 5.81
CA ASN A 188 0.99 21.04 5.79
C ASN A 188 0.80 19.67 6.44
N LEU A 189 1.43 18.64 5.88
CA LEU A 189 1.41 17.29 6.44
C LEU A 189 2.23 17.24 7.73
N ILE A 190 1.56 17.13 8.87
CA ILE A 190 2.19 17.15 10.20
C ILE A 190 2.31 15.76 10.82
N GLN A 191 1.57 14.78 10.30
CA GLN A 191 1.67 13.41 10.79
C GLN A 191 1.23 12.43 9.70
N VAL A 192 1.95 11.32 9.58
CA VAL A 192 1.54 10.14 8.81
C VAL A 192 1.73 8.90 9.68
N ARG A 193 0.82 7.93 9.56
CA ARG A 193 0.90 6.64 10.24
C ARG A 193 0.90 5.52 9.22
N LEU A 194 1.96 4.72 9.21
CA LEU A 194 2.17 3.61 8.30
C LEU A 194 2.22 2.31 9.10
N GLY A 195 1.42 1.33 8.69
CA GLY A 195 1.47 -0.03 9.20
C GLY A 195 2.61 -0.80 8.55
N GLU A 196 3.37 -1.51 9.36
CA GLU A 196 4.50 -2.33 8.95
C GLU A 196 4.43 -3.66 9.71
N LYS A 197 5.17 -4.66 9.22
CA LYS A 197 5.39 -5.92 9.92
C LYS A 197 6.86 -6.03 10.29
N ALA A 198 7.15 -6.22 11.57
CA ALA A 198 8.49 -6.57 12.01
C ALA A 198 8.61 -8.08 12.11
N VAL A 199 9.52 -8.65 11.32
CA VAL A 199 9.87 -10.06 11.39
C VAL A 199 11.13 -10.17 12.23
N LEU A 200 11.04 -10.85 13.38
CA LEU A 200 12.19 -11.11 14.25
C LEU A 200 12.51 -12.61 14.23
N PRO A 201 13.79 -13.00 14.20
CA PRO A 201 14.18 -14.40 14.34
C PRO A 201 13.65 -14.99 15.66
N ASP A 202 13.15 -16.23 15.59
CA ASP A 202 12.70 -17.01 16.74
C ASP A 202 13.35 -18.40 16.69
N GLY A 203 14.43 -18.57 17.47
CA GLY A 203 15.29 -19.74 17.41
C GLY A 203 16.14 -19.78 16.13
N ASP A 204 16.53 -20.99 15.72
CA ASP A 204 17.52 -21.20 14.64
C ASP A 204 16.91 -21.07 13.23
N PHE A 205 15.61 -21.30 13.08
CA PHE A 205 14.92 -21.31 11.78
C PHE A 205 13.53 -20.64 11.80
N GLY A 206 13.02 -20.28 12.98
CA GLY A 206 11.69 -19.69 13.12
C GLY A 206 11.69 -18.18 12.95
N GLU A 207 10.50 -17.64 12.72
CA GLU A 207 10.27 -16.20 12.69
C GLU A 207 9.03 -15.85 13.50
N LYS A 208 9.08 -14.71 14.18
CA LYS A 208 7.94 -14.11 14.87
C LYS A 208 7.60 -12.79 14.21
N VAL A 209 6.38 -12.71 13.69
CA VAL A 209 5.87 -11.53 12.99
C VAL A 209 5.07 -10.67 13.96
N PHE A 210 5.45 -9.41 14.09
CA PHE A 210 4.77 -8.41 14.90
C PHE A 210 4.14 -7.34 14.02
N ASP A 211 2.88 -7.00 14.27
CA ASP A 211 2.28 -5.82 13.68
C ASP A 211 2.82 -4.56 14.38
N GLN A 212 3.33 -3.62 13.59
CA GLN A 212 3.83 -2.35 14.10
C GLN A 212 3.28 -1.17 13.28
N VAL A 213 3.28 0.01 13.88
CA VAL A 213 2.91 1.25 13.20
C VAL A 213 4.02 2.27 13.39
N ARG A 214 4.56 2.77 12.27
CA ARG A 214 5.46 3.91 12.22
C ARG A 214 4.64 5.20 12.14
N VAL A 215 4.81 6.07 13.12
CA VAL A 215 4.24 7.42 13.15
C VAL A 215 5.35 8.39 12.79
N ILE A 216 5.20 9.07 11.66
CA ILE A 216 6.16 10.04 11.12
C ILE A 216 5.60 11.44 11.33
N GLU A 217 6.41 12.32 11.90
CA GLU A 217 6.13 13.73 12.15
C GLU A 217 7.34 14.56 11.64
N PRO A 218 7.19 15.87 11.38
CA PRO A 218 8.31 16.70 11.00
C PRO A 218 9.49 16.56 11.98
N GLY A 219 10.64 16.11 11.46
CA GLY A 219 11.88 15.95 12.22
C GLY A 219 11.99 14.71 13.12
N ARG A 220 10.97 13.84 13.20
CA ARG A 220 11.04 12.63 14.03
C ARG A 220 10.09 11.53 13.58
N TYR A 221 10.39 10.29 13.97
CA TYR A 221 9.44 9.19 13.86
C TYR A 221 9.42 8.36 15.16
N ARG A 222 8.31 7.66 15.38
CA ARG A 222 8.11 6.73 16.50
C ARG A 222 7.55 5.43 15.96
N VAL A 223 7.99 4.29 16.48
CA VAL A 223 7.48 2.97 16.10
C VAL A 223 6.75 2.37 17.29
N PHE A 224 5.50 1.98 17.08
CA PHE A 224 4.65 1.32 18.07
C PHE A 224 4.46 -0.13 17.64
N ARG A 225 4.88 -1.08 18.49
CA ARG A 225 4.74 -2.51 18.21
C ARG A 225 3.63 -3.09 19.06
N LYS A 226 2.76 -3.90 18.45
CA LYS A 226 1.76 -4.66 19.19
C LYS A 226 2.44 -5.87 19.83
N THR A 227 2.31 -5.99 21.15
CA THR A 227 2.79 -7.13 21.93
C THR A 227 1.96 -8.38 21.69
#